data_AF-A0A2N5ZV65-F1
#
_entry.id   AF-A0A2N5ZV65-F1
#
_cell.length_a   1.000
_cell.length_b   1.000
_cell.length_c   1.000
_cell.angle_alpha   90.00
_cell.angle_beta   90.00
_cell.angle_gamma   90.00
#
_symmetry.space_group_name_H-M   'P 1'
#
loop_
_entity.id
_entity.type
_entity.pdbx_description
1 polymer ?
#
loop_
_entity_poly.entity_id
_entity_poly.type
_entity_poly.pdbx_seq_one_letter_code
_entity_poly.pdbx_strand_id
1 'polypeptide(L)' 'TEIAKINKQLLELVNEYKLTYIDLWKEFKDENGKLNYDYSIDGLHLNAKGYSIWRDIINNYITE' A
#
# COMPACT_ATOMS: atom_id res chain seq x y z
N THR A 1 10.39 -1.04 10.43
CA THR A 1 10.98 -1.79 9.30
C THR A 1 11.53 -0.81 8.29
N GLU A 2 12.43 -1.23 7.39
CA GLU A 2 12.91 -0.38 6.29
C GLU A 2 11.76 0.15 5.42
N ILE A 3 10.68 -0.64 5.24
CA ILE A 3 9.47 -0.22 4.50
C ILE A 3 8.84 1.02 5.14
N ALA A 4 8.61 1.02 6.46
CA ALA A 4 8.00 2.17 7.14
C ALA A 4 8.87 3.43 7.05
N LYS A 5 10.20 3.28 7.03
CA LYS A 5 11.14 4.39 6.86
C LYS A 5 11.03 4.99 5.46
N ILE A 6 11.01 4.15 4.42
CA ILE A 6 10.84 4.59 3.03
C ILE A 6 9.48 5.27 2.86
N ASN A 7 8.39 4.68 3.36
CA ASN A 7 7.05 5.27 3.28
C ASN A 7 7.00 6.67 3.92
N LYS A 8 7.70 6.87 5.05
CA LYS A 8 7.81 8.20 5.67
C LYS A 8 8.51 9.21 4.75
N GLN A 9 9.59 8.81 4.08
CA GLN A 9 10.30 9.68 3.13
C GLN A 9 9.45 9.99 1.89
N LEU A 10 8.63 9.02 1.41
CA LEU A 10 7.68 9.28 0.33
C LEU A 10 6.65 10.35 0.73
N LEU A 11 6.16 10.33 1.98
CA LEU A 11 5.24 11.37 2.47
C LEU A 11 5.89 12.76 2.54
N GLU A 12 7.19 12.86 2.76
CA GLU A 12 7.92 14.13 2.71
C GLU A 12 7.88 14.70 1.28
N LEU A 13 8.14 13.87 0.26
CA LEU A 13 8.05 14.24 -1.16
C LEU A 13 6.63 14.63 -1.55
N VAL A 14 5.62 13.94 -1.02
CA VAL A 14 4.21 14.22 -1.32
C VAL A 14 3.84 15.65 -0.94
N ASN A 15 4.34 16.15 0.20
CA ASN A 15 4.14 17.54 0.62
C ASN A 15 4.89 18.53 -0.27
N GLU A 16 6.14 18.21 -0.64
CA GLU A 16 6.99 19.06 -1.49
C GLU A 16 6.40 19.24 -2.89
N TYR A 17 5.98 18.13 -3.51
CA TYR A 17 5.51 18.10 -4.90
C TYR A 17 4.00 18.18 -5.03
N LYS A 18 3.27 18.34 -3.92
CA LYS A 18 1.79 18.40 -3.88
C LYS A 18 1.14 17.21 -4.60
N LEU A 19 1.63 16.01 -4.30
CA LEU A 19 1.15 14.77 -4.91
C LEU A 19 0.01 14.15 -4.09
N THR A 20 -0.65 13.15 -4.67
CA THR A 20 -1.54 12.26 -3.93
C THR A 20 -0.76 10.99 -3.58
N TYR A 21 -0.78 10.59 -2.31
CA TYR A 21 -0.20 9.34 -1.84
C TYR A 21 -1.30 8.36 -1.45
N ILE A 22 -1.32 7.20 -2.10
CA ILE A 22 -2.26 6.12 -1.78
C ILE A 22 -1.53 5.11 -0.88
N ASP A 23 -1.81 5.16 0.43
CA ASP A 23 -1.13 4.32 1.43
C ASP A 23 -1.69 2.89 1.48
N LEU A 24 -1.28 2.07 0.51
CA LEU A 24 -1.65 0.66 0.46
C LEU A 24 -0.99 -0.14 1.59
N TRP A 25 0.21 0.26 2.02
CA TRP A 25 0.96 -0.48 3.03
C TRP A 25 0.20 -0.59 4.36
N LYS A 26 -0.50 0.47 4.76
CA LYS A 26 -1.34 0.46 5.96
C LYS A 26 -2.43 -0.62 5.93
N GLU A 27 -3.04 -0.85 4.77
CA GLU A 27 -4.10 -1.85 4.61
C GLU A 27 -3.54 -3.28 4.57
N PHE A 28 -2.40 -3.46 3.92
CA PHE A 28 -1.88 -4.79 3.60
C PHE A 28 -0.90 -5.36 4.63
N LYS A 29 -0.39 -4.53 5.55
CA LYS A 29 0.61 -4.99 6.50
C LYS A 29 0.04 -5.88 7.60
N ASP A 30 0.83 -6.85 8.03
CA ASP A 30 0.63 -7.60 9.27
C ASP A 30 1.13 -6.80 10.49
N GLU A 31 1.09 -7.44 11.66
CA GLU A 31 1.61 -6.89 12.92
C GLU A 31 3.11 -6.57 12.88
N ASN A 32 3.87 -7.25 12.03
CA ASN A 32 5.31 -7.06 11.84
C ASN A 32 5.66 -6.04 10.76
N GLY A 33 4.64 -5.46 10.09
CA GLY A 33 4.83 -4.51 9.00
C GLY A 33 5.23 -5.16 7.67
N LYS A 34 5.02 -6.47 7.52
CA LYS A 34 5.19 -7.26 6.29
C LYS A 34 3.85 -7.46 5.59
N LEU A 35 3.85 -7.88 4.32
CA LEU A 35 2.60 -8.17 3.63
C LEU A 35 1.91 -9.36 4.30
N ASN A 36 0.67 -9.16 4.74
CA ASN A 36 -0.13 -10.20 5.38
C ASN A 36 -0.39 -11.36 4.38
N TYR A 37 -0.11 -12.59 4.80
CA TYR A 37 -0.32 -13.81 4.00
C TYR A 37 -1.79 -14.04 3.61
N ASP A 38 -2.76 -13.47 4.33
CA ASP A 38 -4.17 -13.49 3.90
C ASP A 38 -4.40 -12.81 2.55
N TYR A 39 -3.52 -11.86 2.19
CA TYR A 39 -3.57 -11.09 0.95
C TYR A 39 -2.44 -11.44 -0.01
N SER A 40 -1.60 -12.43 0.31
CA SER A 40 -0.41 -12.77 -0.46
C SER A 40 -0.34 -14.26 -0.82
N ILE A 41 0.48 -14.57 -1.82
CA ILE A 41 0.83 -15.94 -2.21
C ILE A 41 2.09 -16.40 -1.46
N ASP A 42 3.04 -15.50 -1.25
CA ASP A 42 4.41 -15.81 -0.81
C ASP A 42 5.01 -14.76 0.15
N GLY A 43 4.20 -13.83 0.65
CA GLY A 43 4.64 -12.69 1.45
C GLY A 43 5.18 -11.51 0.63
N LEU A 44 5.05 -11.54 -0.70
CA LEU A 44 5.44 -10.46 -1.61
C LEU A 44 4.37 -10.17 -2.68
N HIS A 45 3.93 -11.18 -3.43
CA HIS A 45 2.93 -11.04 -4.48
C HIS A 45 1.52 -11.16 -3.91
N LEU A 46 0.60 -10.31 -4.35
CA LEU A 46 -0.78 -10.38 -3.89
C LEU A 46 -1.50 -11.60 -4.47
N ASN A 47 -2.42 -12.15 -3.68
CA ASN A 47 -3.39 -13.14 -4.15
C ASN A 47 -4.66 -12.45 -4.69
N ALA A 48 -5.65 -13.23 -5.13
CA ALA A 48 -6.90 -12.69 -5.68
C ALA A 48 -7.64 -11.75 -4.72
N LYS A 49 -7.66 -12.07 -3.41
CA LYS A 49 -8.27 -11.21 -2.38
C LYS A 49 -7.51 -9.89 -2.26
N GLY A 50 -6.17 -9.96 -2.27
CA GLY A 50 -5.32 -8.78 -2.21
C GLY A 50 -5.54 -7.83 -3.39
N TYR A 51 -5.62 -8.37 -4.61
CA TYR A 51 -5.91 -7.56 -5.79
C TYR A 51 -7.31 -6.93 -5.78
N SER A 52 -8.33 -7.61 -5.23
CA SER A 52 -9.66 -7.02 -5.10
C SER A 52 -9.62 -5.78 -4.20
N ILE A 53 -9.01 -5.89 -3.01
CA ILE A 53 -8.88 -4.76 -2.08
C ILE A 53 -8.07 -3.63 -2.71
N TRP A 54 -6.96 -3.97 -3.39
CA TRP A 54 -6.12 -2.97 -4.04
C TRP A 54 -6.89 -2.17 -5.09
N ARG A 55 -7.65 -2.85 -5.96
CA ARG A 55 -8.52 -2.22 -6.95
C ARG A 55 -9.53 -1.30 -6.28
N ASP A 56 -10.22 -1.77 -5.24
CA ASP A 56 -11.28 -1.01 -4.58
C ASP A 56 -10.74 0.26 -3.91
N ILE A 57 -9.53 0.22 -3.36
CA ILE A 57 -8.84 1.42 -2.83
C ILE A 57 -8.53 2.40 -3.96
N ILE A 58 -7.89 1.94 -5.04
CA ILE A 58 -7.48 2.80 -6.16
C ILE A 58 -8.68 3.44 -6.85
N ASN A 59 -9.79 2.72 -6.99
CA ASN A 59 -10.99 3.23 -7.66
C ASN A 59 -11.54 4.51 -7.03
N ASN A 60 -11.25 4.79 -5.75
CA ASN A 60 -11.62 6.06 -5.11
C ASN A 60 -10.84 7.28 -5.66
N TYR A 61 -9.80 7.05 -6.45
CA TYR A 61 -8.89 8.08 -6.98
C TYR A 61 -8.89 8.18 -8.50
N ILE A 62 -9.61 7.29 -9.20
CA ILE A 62 -9.73 7.31 -10.66
C ILE A 62 -11.11 7.88 -11.01
N THR A 63 -11.14 8.89 -11.86
CA THR A 63 -12.36 9.37 -12.53
C THR A 63 -12.29 8.98 -13.99
N GLU A 64 -13.39 8.45 -14.54
CA GLU A 64 -13.55 8.22 -15.98
C GLU A 64 -13.60 9.54 -16.78
#